data_AF-A0A7H0H1T0-F1
#
_entry.id   AF-A0A7H0H1T0-F1
#
_cell.length_a   1.000
_cell.length_b   1.000
_cell.length_c   1.000
_cell.angle_alpha   90.00
_cell.angle_beta   90.00
_cell.angle_gamma   90.00
#
_symmetry.space_group_name_H-M   'P 1'
#
loop_
_entity.id
_entity.type
_entity.pdbx_description
1 polymer ?
#
loop_
_entity_poly.entity_id
_entity_poly.type
_entity_poly.pdbx_seq_one_letter_code
_entity_poly.pdbx_strand_id
1 'polypeptide(L)'
;MEDHISPMSYEAFIRRAHGCERNQKGASCDYFRNLQNTESGQLKLRGLGTAEKQLAAVKGHLTKAIQAFLKPRRGRKLTSDEAAQLEGLQLSIERSYGSADLIPLVKRGLDITQPYKEA
;
A
#
# COMPACT_ATOMS: atom_id res chain seq x y z
N MET A 1 -9.68 -8.35 19.51
CA MET A 1 -8.95 -7.07 19.53
C MET A 1 -8.94 -6.59 18.10
N GLU A 2 -9.83 -5.66 17.75
CA GLU A 2 -9.91 -5.14 16.39
C GLU A 2 -8.66 -4.30 16.13
N ASP A 3 -7.75 -4.92 15.39
CA ASP A 3 -6.44 -4.39 15.04
C ASP A 3 -6.66 -3.19 14.09
N HIS A 4 -6.80 -1.99 14.65
CA HIS A 4 -6.96 -0.70 13.94
C HIS A 4 -5.68 -0.31 13.13
N ILE A 5 -5.13 -1.26 12.39
CA ILE A 5 -3.85 -1.19 11.67
C ILE A 5 -4.12 -1.29 10.17
N SER A 6 -4.58 -0.21 9.54
CA SER A 6 -4.88 -0.23 8.11
C SER A 6 -4.37 1.00 7.35
N PRO A 7 -4.72 2.26 7.68
CA PRO A 7 -4.26 3.41 6.91
C PRO A 7 -2.78 3.77 7.15
N MET A 8 -2.30 3.62 8.39
CA MET A 8 -0.89 3.91 8.73
C MET A 8 0.07 2.87 8.16
N SER A 9 -0.36 1.61 8.05
CA SER A 9 0.43 0.55 7.43
C SER A 9 0.61 0.78 5.93
N TYR A 10 -0.45 1.24 5.26
CA TYR A 10 -0.35 1.69 3.87
C TYR A 10 0.71 2.79 3.74
N GLU A 11 0.61 3.83 4.58
CA GLU A 11 1.58 4.94 4.56
C GLU A 11 3.01 4.47 4.79
N ALA A 12 3.25 3.68 5.85
CA ALA A 12 4.56 3.14 6.17
C ALA A 12 5.14 2.32 5.01
N PHE A 13 4.31 1.51 4.34
CA PHE A 13 4.75 0.70 3.21
C PHE A 13 5.21 1.57 2.04
N ILE A 14 4.41 2.58 1.65
CA ILE A 14 4.76 3.50 0.55
C ILE A 14 6.00 4.33 0.90
N ARG A 15 6.10 4.84 2.13
CA ARG A 15 7.23 5.66 2.58
C ARG A 15 8.51 4.84 2.62
N ARG A 16 8.48 3.62 3.15
CA ARG A 16 9.62 2.69 3.12
C ARG A 16 10.02 2.35 1.69
N ALA A 17 9.03 2.17 0.81
CA ALA A 17 9.29 1.95 -0.60
C ALA A 17 9.95 3.15 -1.27
N HIS A 18 9.73 4.39 -0.86
CA HIS A 18 10.21 5.54 -1.63
C HIS A 18 11.17 6.48 -0.90
N GLY A 19 11.42 6.27 0.38
CA GLY A 19 12.17 7.19 1.25
C GLY A 19 11.59 8.60 1.21
N CYS A 20 10.26 8.73 1.29
CA CYS A 20 9.55 10.00 1.10
C CYS A 20 8.71 10.40 2.30
N GLU A 21 8.33 11.68 2.32
CA GLU A 21 7.37 12.22 3.29
C GLU A 21 5.93 11.82 2.95
N ARG A 22 5.03 11.97 3.94
CA ARG A 22 3.60 11.57 3.82
C ARG A 22 2.86 12.22 2.65
N ASN A 23 3.23 13.45 2.26
CA ASN A 23 2.52 14.21 1.23
C ASN A 23 3.05 13.90 -0.19
N GLN A 24 3.95 12.94 -0.34
CA GLN A 24 4.62 12.63 -1.59
C GLN A 24 4.24 11.23 -2.09
N LYS A 25 4.22 11.05 -3.41
CA LYS A 25 4.09 9.74 -4.09
C LYS A 25 2.86 8.89 -3.68
N GLY A 26 1.84 9.52 -3.09
CA GLY A 26 0.65 8.86 -2.59
C GLY A 26 0.83 8.17 -1.24
N ALA A 27 1.84 8.56 -0.46
CA ALA A 27 2.13 7.98 0.84
C ALA A 27 1.05 8.28 1.89
N SER A 28 0.28 9.37 1.76
CA SER A 28 -0.68 9.77 2.79
C SER A 28 -1.67 8.64 3.09
N CYS A 29 -1.82 8.31 4.37
CA CYS A 29 -2.85 7.39 4.85
C CYS A 29 -4.28 7.81 4.45
N ASP A 30 -4.50 9.08 4.08
CA ASP A 30 -5.80 9.57 3.61
C ASP A 30 -6.29 8.86 2.35
N TYR A 31 -5.40 8.40 1.45
CA TYR A 31 -5.83 7.62 0.28
C TYR A 31 -6.55 6.34 0.68
N PHE A 32 -5.97 5.60 1.64
CA PHE A 32 -6.57 4.36 2.14
C PHE A 32 -7.82 4.63 2.99
N ARG A 33 -7.79 5.68 3.81
CA ARG A 33 -8.96 6.12 4.60
C ARG A 33 -10.14 6.52 3.71
N ASN A 34 -9.88 7.24 2.62
CA ASN A 34 -10.90 7.64 1.65
C ASN A 34 -11.54 6.43 0.96
N LEU A 35 -10.75 5.41 0.63
CA LEU A 35 -11.28 4.15 0.13
C LEU A 35 -12.25 3.51 1.14
N GLN A 36 -11.82 3.33 2.40
CA GLN A 36 -12.67 2.76 3.46
C GLN A 36 -13.96 3.56 3.69
N ASN A 37 -13.86 4.88 3.68
CA ASN A 37 -15.01 5.75 3.90
C ASN A 37 -15.99 5.76 2.72
N THR A 38 -15.49 5.59 1.48
CA THR A 38 -16.34 5.49 0.29
C THR A 38 -16.99 4.12 0.16
N GLU A 39 -16.28 3.04 0.51
CA GLU A 39 -16.83 1.68 0.56
C GLU A 39 -17.90 1.50 1.64
N SER A 40 -17.71 2.11 2.82
CA SER A 40 -18.70 2.08 3.92
C SER A 40 -19.89 3.02 3.71
N GLY A 41 -19.90 3.83 2.65
CA GLY A 41 -20.93 4.82 2.39
C GLY A 41 -20.94 6.01 3.35
N GLN A 42 -19.97 6.11 4.26
CA GLN A 42 -19.85 7.19 5.25
C GLN A 42 -19.44 8.52 4.62
N LEU A 43 -18.71 8.50 3.49
CA LEU A 43 -18.38 9.70 2.73
C LEU A 43 -19.16 9.78 1.42
N LYS A 44 -20.03 10.80 1.32
CA LYS A 44 -20.63 11.29 0.05
C LYS A 44 -20.00 12.60 -0.40
N LEU A 45 -18.67 12.74 -0.28
CA LEU A 45 -17.99 13.94 -0.77
C LEU A 45 -17.97 13.90 -2.31
N ARG A 46 -18.77 14.79 -2.93
CA ARG A 46 -18.96 14.87 -4.40
C ARG A 46 -17.67 14.97 -5.21
N GLY A 47 -16.56 15.41 -4.61
CA GLY A 47 -15.25 15.55 -5.27
C GLY A 47 -14.32 14.34 -5.19
N LEU A 48 -14.61 13.33 -4.36
CA LEU A 48 -13.71 12.20 -4.11
C LEU A 48 -13.83 11.07 -5.14
N GLY A 49 -14.86 11.07 -5.98
CA GLY A 49 -15.08 10.01 -6.97
C GLY A 49 -15.66 8.72 -6.36
N THR A 50 -15.74 7.66 -7.17
CA THR A 50 -16.33 6.38 -6.76
C THR A 50 -15.33 5.54 -5.94
N ALA A 51 -15.83 4.60 -5.15
CA ALA A 51 -15.00 3.63 -4.43
C ALA A 51 -14.04 2.88 -5.39
N GLU A 52 -14.50 2.53 -6.59
CA GLU A 52 -13.67 1.90 -7.63
C GLU A 52 -12.48 2.78 -8.06
N LYS A 53 -12.69 4.11 -8.19
CA LYS A 53 -11.60 5.04 -8.52
C LYS A 53 -10.60 5.15 -7.38
N GLN A 54 -11.09 5.19 -6.13
CA GLN A 54 -10.22 5.20 -4.96
C GLN A 54 -9.42 3.90 -4.84
N LEU A 55 -10.06 2.75 -5.12
CA LEU A 55 -9.42 1.45 -5.11
C LEU A 55 -8.32 1.38 -6.16
N ALA A 56 -8.61 1.82 -7.38
CA ALA A 56 -7.62 1.87 -8.46
C ALA A 56 -6.42 2.76 -8.12
N ALA A 57 -6.65 3.91 -7.47
CA ALA A 57 -5.58 4.79 -7.01
C ALA A 57 -4.70 4.11 -5.94
N VAL A 58 -5.31 3.52 -4.91
CA VAL A 58 -4.60 2.81 -3.84
C VAL A 58 -3.78 1.64 -4.40
N LYS A 59 -4.38 0.81 -5.26
CA LYS A 59 -3.65 -0.27 -5.97
C LYS A 59 -2.48 0.28 -6.76
N GLY A 60 -2.68 1.37 -7.51
CA GLY A 60 -1.63 2.01 -8.30
C GLY A 60 -0.44 2.48 -7.46
N HIS A 61 -0.69 3.03 -6.26
CA HIS A 61 0.37 3.41 -5.32
C HIS A 61 1.11 2.19 -4.76
N LEU A 62 0.37 1.15 -4.36
CA LEU A 62 0.96 -0.10 -3.86
C LEU A 62 1.82 -0.80 -4.91
N THR A 63 1.34 -0.90 -6.15
CA THR A 63 2.09 -1.47 -7.28
C THR A 63 3.38 -0.68 -7.53
N LYS A 64 3.32 0.65 -7.53
CA LYS A 64 4.50 1.51 -7.69
C LYS A 64 5.50 1.32 -6.54
N ALA A 65 5.02 1.14 -5.31
CA ALA A 65 5.86 0.86 -4.16
C ALA A 65 6.57 -0.50 -4.28
N ILE A 66 5.85 -1.55 -4.68
CA ILE A 66 6.44 -2.88 -4.93
C ILE A 66 7.50 -2.82 -6.02
N GLN A 67 7.20 -2.19 -7.16
CA GLN A 67 8.17 -1.98 -8.23
C GLN A 67 9.40 -1.20 -7.74
N ALA A 68 9.20 -0.27 -6.80
CA ALA A 68 10.31 0.46 -6.21
C ALA A 68 11.19 -0.48 -5.38
N PHE A 69 10.64 -1.38 -4.59
CA PHE A 69 11.41 -2.39 -3.83
C PHE A 69 12.17 -3.36 -4.74
N LEU A 70 11.57 -3.79 -5.85
CA LEU A 70 12.19 -4.70 -6.82
C LEU A 70 13.33 -4.03 -7.62
N LYS A 71 13.35 -2.70 -7.71
CA LYS A 71 14.44 -1.98 -8.37
C LYS A 71 15.75 -2.08 -7.59
N PRO A 72 16.92 -2.18 -8.26
CA PRO A 72 18.22 -2.12 -7.61
C PRO A 72 18.37 -0.83 -6.80
N ARG A 73 18.70 -0.96 -5.51
CA ARG A 73 18.95 0.17 -4.60
C ARG A 73 20.33 0.09 -3.97
N ARG A 74 20.84 1.24 -3.54
CA ARG A 74 21.96 1.29 -2.59
C ARG A 74 21.42 0.87 -1.23
N GLY A 75 21.97 -0.20 -0.65
CA GLY A 75 21.52 -0.77 0.62
C GLY A 75 21.29 -2.27 0.55
N ARG A 76 20.49 -2.81 1.48
CA ARG A 76 20.10 -4.22 1.47
C ARG A 76 19.36 -4.54 0.18
N LYS A 77 19.78 -5.62 -0.49
CA LYS A 77 19.05 -6.22 -1.62
C LYS A 77 18.03 -7.23 -1.10
N LEU A 78 16.88 -7.30 -1.75
CA LEU A 78 15.93 -8.40 -1.52
C LEU A 78 16.64 -9.71 -1.86
N THR A 79 16.38 -10.75 -1.08
CA THR A 79 16.69 -12.11 -1.52
C THR A 79 15.79 -12.46 -2.71
N SER A 80 16.17 -13.48 -3.48
CA SER A 80 15.33 -13.98 -4.59
C SER A 80 13.95 -14.43 -4.09
N ASP A 81 13.88 -14.99 -2.89
CA ASP A 81 12.62 -15.38 -2.24
C ASP A 81 11.76 -14.17 -1.89
N GLU A 82 12.33 -13.14 -1.25
CA GLU A 82 11.62 -11.91 -0.90
C GLU A 82 11.10 -11.16 -2.14
N ALA A 83 11.88 -11.16 -3.22
CA ALA A 83 11.46 -10.59 -4.50
C ALA A 83 10.27 -11.37 -5.09
N ALA A 84 10.34 -12.70 -5.14
CA ALA A 84 9.24 -13.53 -5.62
C ALA A 84 7.97 -13.37 -4.76
N GLN A 85 8.11 -13.23 -3.44
CA GLN A 85 6.98 -12.95 -2.56
C GLN A 85 6.34 -11.59 -2.85
N LEU A 86 7.13 -10.55 -3.13
CA LEU A 86 6.63 -9.22 -3.52
C LEU A 86 5.94 -9.22 -4.90
N GLU A 87 6.46 -9.98 -5.85
CA GLU A 87 5.80 -10.17 -7.16
C GLU A 87 4.44 -10.86 -7.01
N GLY A 88 4.37 -11.92 -6.18
CA GLY A 88 3.10 -12.57 -5.83
C GLY A 88 2.13 -11.64 -5.09
N LEU A 89 2.66 -10.77 -4.22
CA LEU A 89 1.87 -9.75 -3.53
C LEU A 89 1.25 -8.76 -4.54
N GLN A 90 2.01 -8.33 -5.55
CA GLN A 90 1.52 -7.42 -6.59
C GLN A 90 0.32 -8.01 -7.33
N LEU A 91 0.40 -9.29 -7.75
CA LEU A 91 -0.72 -9.97 -8.41
C LEU A 91 -1.96 -10.06 -7.51
N SER A 92 -1.76 -10.27 -6.22
CA SER A 92 -2.84 -10.33 -5.23
C SER A 92 -3.53 -8.96 -5.05
N ILE A 93 -2.74 -7.89 -5.02
CA ILE A 93 -3.23 -6.50 -4.94
C ILE A 93 -4.04 -6.15 -6.19
N GLU A 94 -3.56 -6.53 -7.38
CA GLU A 94 -4.27 -6.29 -8.64
C GLU A 94 -5.65 -6.96 -8.65
N ARG A 95 -5.78 -8.15 -8.06
CA ARG A 95 -7.02 -8.93 -7.97
C ARG A 95 -7.93 -8.58 -6.79
N SER A 96 -7.52 -7.67 -5.90
CA SER A 96 -8.30 -7.29 -4.70
C SER A 96 -9.58 -6.53 -5.08
N TYR A 97 -10.67 -6.67 -4.34
CA TYR A 97 -11.95 -6.02 -4.64
C TYR A 97 -12.29 -4.85 -3.72
N GLY A 98 -11.54 -4.66 -2.63
CA GLY A 98 -11.72 -3.52 -1.74
C GLY A 98 -10.64 -3.37 -0.68
N SER A 99 -10.84 -2.41 0.23
CA SER A 99 -9.89 -2.14 1.32
C SER A 99 -9.68 -3.35 2.23
N ALA A 100 -10.73 -4.13 2.50
CA ALA A 100 -10.65 -5.32 3.34
C ALA A 100 -9.65 -6.36 2.82
N ASP A 101 -9.60 -6.56 1.50
CA ASP A 101 -8.65 -7.48 0.85
C ASP A 101 -7.22 -6.93 0.89
N LEU A 102 -7.08 -5.60 0.80
CA LEU A 102 -5.77 -4.94 0.75
C LEU A 102 -5.07 -4.90 2.10
N ILE A 103 -5.80 -4.84 3.22
CA ILE A 103 -5.22 -4.78 4.58
C ILE A 103 -4.22 -5.92 4.85
N PRO A 104 -4.58 -7.21 4.72
CA PRO A 104 -3.65 -8.30 4.99
C PRO A 104 -2.48 -8.31 4.00
N LEU A 105 -2.67 -7.84 2.77
CA LEU A 105 -1.61 -7.74 1.76
C LEU A 105 -0.59 -6.66 2.12
N VAL A 106 -1.05 -5.50 2.58
CA VAL A 106 -0.17 -4.42 3.05
C VAL A 106 0.64 -4.86 4.27
N LYS A 107 0.02 -5.56 5.23
CA LYS A 107 0.72 -6.13 6.39
C LYS A 107 1.82 -7.10 5.95
N ARG A 108 1.49 -8.05 5.07
CA ARG A 108 2.48 -8.98 4.51
C ARG A 108 3.61 -8.26 3.78
N GLY A 109 3.31 -7.20 3.02
CA GLY A 109 4.32 -6.38 2.36
C GLY A 109 5.25 -5.69 3.37
N LEU A 110 4.72 -5.22 4.50
CA LEU A 110 5.53 -4.65 5.59
C LEU A 110 6.41 -5.68 6.27
N ASP A 111 5.96 -6.93 6.43
CA ASP A 111 6.75 -8.00 7.02
C ASP A 111 7.92 -8.38 6.11
N ILE A 112 7.66 -8.59 4.82
CA ILE A 112 8.70 -8.88 3.81
C ILE A 112 9.73 -7.75 3.76
N THR A 113 9.28 -6.51 3.89
CA THR A 113 10.14 -5.33 3.79
C THR A 113 10.62 -4.80 5.12
N GLN A 114 10.32 -5.46 6.25
CA GLN A 114 10.75 -5.05 7.60
C GLN A 114 12.26 -4.72 7.67
N PRO A 115 13.15 -5.45 6.97
CA PRO A 115 14.57 -5.14 7.01
C PRO A 115 14.99 -3.84 6.30
N TYR A 116 14.11 -3.24 5.50
CA TYR A 116 14.32 -1.91 4.94
C TYR A 116 13.98 -0.88 6.00
N LYS A 117 14.99 -0.30 6.64
CA LYS A 117 14.79 0.81 7.58
C LYS A 117 14.07 1.96 6.88
N GLU A 118 13.08 2.52 7.56
CA GLU A 118 12.51 3.82 7.19
C GLU A 118 13.64 4.85 7.20
N ALA A 119 13.72 5.66 6.14
CA ALA A 119 14.65 6.78 6.05
C ALA A 119 14.24 7.90 7.01
#